data_AF-A0AAD9M1L6-F1
#
_entry.id   AF-A0AAD9M1L6-F1
#
_cell.length_a   1.000
_cell.length_b   1.000
_cell.length_c   1.000
_cell.angle_alpha   90.00
_cell.angle_beta   90.00
_cell.angle_gamma   90.00
#
_symmetry.space_group_name_H-M   'P 1'
#
loop_
_entity.id
_entity.type
_entity.pdbx_description
1 polymer ?
#
loop_
_entity_poly.entity_id
_entity_poly.type
_entity_poly.pdbx_seq_one_letter_code
_entity_poly.pdbx_strand_id
1 'polypeptide(L)'
;TFTLPSEASKRIFWTLNGPIESSIQVAPNPYYEPGDVMEPYFRPSAVDDSPQPNWHPAAQESLREPPISEATVRVDCIDGWEALWKELNYECTNIRIDPRRPRAKHILLEVRAGDRGFITIHDYISAVHPWLMDMRESILYASGKGDGRGVPWPSETRLTVVHFGNGPITIGNGDKQWARSHRKPNPPVYMSKAERTRATEKSSQRAMERSKAISAARIQELERLRQQGNA
;
A
#
# COMPACT_ATOMS: atom_id res chain seq x y z
N THR A 1 15.95 9.51 15.96
CA THR A 1 15.19 10.63 15.35
C THR A 1 14.07 10.05 14.53
N PHE A 2 12.82 10.43 14.77
CA PHE A 2 11.70 10.02 13.91
C PHE A 2 11.80 10.83 12.61
N THR A 3 12.00 10.15 11.48
CA THR A 3 12.01 10.79 10.16
C THR A 3 10.67 10.54 9.48
N LEU A 4 10.01 11.60 9.01
CA LEU A 4 8.75 11.50 8.29
C LEU A 4 8.99 11.67 6.78
N PRO A 5 8.08 11.16 5.93
CA PRO A 5 8.07 11.54 4.52
C PRO A 5 7.92 13.05 4.40
N SER A 6 8.66 13.65 3.47
CA SER A 6 8.52 15.09 3.19
C SER A 6 7.12 15.44 2.68
N GLU A 7 6.73 16.72 2.78
CA GLU A 7 5.45 17.17 2.20
C GLU A 7 5.38 16.88 0.69
N ALA A 8 6.52 16.98 -0.02
CA ALA A 8 6.61 16.59 -1.43
C ALA A 8 6.39 15.10 -1.66
N SER A 9 6.93 14.23 -0.79
CA SER A 9 6.76 12.77 -0.90
C SER A 9 5.31 12.34 -0.71
N LYS A 10 4.56 13.00 0.19
CA LYS A 10 3.13 12.73 0.43
C LYS A 10 2.25 13.03 -0.78
N ARG A 11 2.73 13.86 -1.72
CA ARG A 11 2.00 14.21 -2.96
C ARG A 11 2.13 13.16 -4.05
N ILE A 12 3.06 12.21 -3.91
CA ILE A 12 3.39 11.26 -4.96
C ILE A 12 2.32 10.17 -5.03
N PHE A 13 1.62 10.11 -6.16
CA PHE A 13 0.76 9.00 -6.55
C PHE A 13 1.52 8.12 -7.53
N TRP A 14 1.79 6.88 -7.14
CA TRP A 14 2.72 6.00 -7.84
C TRP A 14 2.11 4.62 -8.08
N THR A 15 2.00 4.23 -9.35
CA THR A 15 1.55 2.91 -9.80
C THR A 15 2.72 2.04 -10.30
N LEU A 16 2.51 0.74 -10.39
CA LEU A 16 3.49 -0.23 -10.89
C LEU A 16 2.96 -0.93 -12.15
N ASN A 17 2.49 -0.13 -13.12
CA ASN A 17 1.76 -0.61 -14.30
C ASN A 17 2.37 -0.12 -15.63
N GLY A 18 3.63 0.25 -15.62
CA GLY A 18 4.34 0.78 -16.77
C GLY A 18 5.71 1.31 -16.37
N PRO A 19 6.38 2.04 -17.26
CA PRO A 19 7.64 2.70 -16.95
C PRO A 19 7.41 3.92 -16.04
N ILE A 20 8.49 4.43 -15.43
CA ILE A 20 8.43 5.52 -14.44
C ILE A 20 7.79 6.80 -15.00
N GLU A 21 7.98 7.07 -16.29
CA GLU A 21 7.52 8.26 -17.00
C GLU A 21 6.00 8.38 -17.06
N SER A 22 5.28 7.26 -17.04
CA SER A 22 3.81 7.22 -17.12
C SER A 22 3.14 6.73 -15.84
N SER A 23 3.91 6.21 -14.89
CA SER A 23 3.37 5.54 -13.70
C SER A 23 3.23 6.46 -12.48
N ILE A 24 3.59 7.74 -12.61
CA ILE A 24 3.66 8.65 -11.46
C ILE A 24 2.98 9.97 -11.77
N GLN A 25 2.16 10.39 -10.82
CA GLN A 25 1.48 11.68 -10.83
C GLN A 25 1.71 12.38 -9.49
N VAL A 26 1.56 13.69 -9.47
CA VAL A 26 1.81 14.54 -8.30
C VAL A 26 0.53 15.28 -7.95
N ALA A 27 0.03 15.05 -6.74
CA ALA A 27 -1.10 15.78 -6.19
C ALA A 27 -0.74 17.26 -5.96
N PRO A 28 -1.70 18.20 -6.03
CA PRO A 28 -1.43 19.61 -5.74
C PRO A 28 -1.04 19.82 -4.28
N ASN A 29 -1.63 19.03 -3.36
CA ASN A 29 -1.43 19.15 -1.92
C ASN A 29 -0.93 17.84 -1.29
N PRO A 30 -0.21 17.91 -0.16
CA PRO A 30 0.24 16.73 0.61
C PRO A 30 -0.89 15.83 1.13
N TYR A 31 -2.09 16.39 1.23
CA TYR A 31 -3.32 15.65 1.50
C TYR A 31 -4.19 15.66 0.25
N TYR A 32 -4.55 14.47 -0.22
CA TYR A 32 -5.38 14.29 -1.39
C TYR A 32 -6.85 14.54 -1.07
N GLU A 33 -7.49 15.38 -1.89
CA GLU A 33 -8.93 15.58 -1.89
C GLU A 33 -9.55 14.96 -3.17
N PRO A 34 -10.69 14.25 -3.04
CA PRO A 34 -11.38 13.72 -4.22
C PRO A 34 -11.73 14.84 -5.21
N GLY A 35 -11.22 14.75 -6.43
CA GLY A 35 -11.39 15.77 -7.47
C GLY A 35 -10.15 16.61 -7.74
N ASP A 36 -9.08 16.47 -6.96
CA ASP A 36 -7.80 17.10 -7.24
C ASP A 36 -7.28 16.75 -8.63
N VAL A 37 -6.83 17.78 -9.36
CA VAL A 37 -6.17 17.63 -10.65
C VAL A 37 -4.72 17.24 -10.42
N MET A 38 -4.37 16.02 -10.78
CA MET A 38 -3.02 15.48 -10.62
C MET A 38 -2.15 15.91 -11.80
N GLU A 39 -0.92 16.32 -11.53
CA GLU A 39 0.06 16.65 -12.57
C GLU A 39 0.92 15.44 -12.93
N PRO A 40 1.34 15.29 -14.20
CA PRO A 40 2.27 14.23 -14.57
C PRO A 40 3.65 14.48 -13.93
N TYR A 41 4.27 13.41 -13.41
CA TYR A 41 5.61 13.48 -12.82
C TYR A 41 6.70 13.70 -13.87
N PHE A 42 6.50 13.19 -15.08
CA PHE A 42 7.37 13.41 -16.24
C PHE A 42 6.61 14.16 -17.33
N ARG A 43 7.24 15.19 -17.89
CA ARG A 43 6.70 15.96 -19.01
C ARG A 43 7.60 15.74 -20.23
N PRO A 44 7.13 15.02 -21.27
CA PRO A 44 7.90 14.84 -22.50
C PRO A 44 8.04 16.18 -23.23
N SER A 45 9.11 16.36 -24.02
CA SER A 45 9.19 17.51 -24.94
C SER A 45 8.05 17.45 -25.95
N ALA A 46 7.39 18.59 -26.17
CA ALA A 46 6.50 18.73 -27.32
C ALA A 46 7.34 18.80 -28.62
N VAL A 47 6.74 18.35 -29.72
CA VAL A 47 7.42 18.11 -31.00
C VAL A 47 7.87 19.40 -31.70
N ASP A 48 7.34 20.57 -31.33
CA ASP A 48 7.70 21.87 -31.89
C ASP A 48 8.11 22.87 -30.78
N ASP A 49 9.37 23.32 -30.83
CA ASP A 49 9.99 24.46 -30.11
C ASP A 49 9.62 24.67 -28.61
N SER A 50 9.52 23.56 -27.87
CA SER A 50 9.14 23.52 -26.45
C SER A 50 10.22 22.83 -25.58
N PRO A 51 10.31 23.13 -24.27
CA PRO A 51 11.46 22.77 -23.43
C PRO A 51 11.77 21.26 -23.41
N GLN A 52 13.05 20.95 -23.15
CA GLN A 52 13.57 19.58 -22.99
C GLN A 52 12.70 18.75 -22.04
N PRO A 53 12.71 17.40 -22.16
CA PRO A 53 11.98 16.53 -21.26
C PRO A 53 12.35 16.86 -19.83
N ASN A 54 11.34 17.08 -18.98
CA ASN A 54 11.58 17.58 -17.64
C ASN A 54 10.76 16.81 -16.61
N TRP A 55 11.38 16.58 -15.46
CA TRP A 55 10.73 16.01 -14.29
C TRP A 55 10.01 17.11 -13.51
N HIS A 56 8.92 16.75 -12.84
CA HIS A 56 8.20 17.64 -11.95
C HIS A 56 9.15 18.18 -10.85
N PRO A 57 9.09 19.46 -10.42
CA PRO A 57 10.02 20.02 -9.43
C PRO A 57 10.14 19.20 -8.13
N ALA A 58 9.03 18.59 -7.68
CA ALA A 58 9.01 17.65 -6.55
C ALA A 58 10.04 16.51 -6.67
N ALA A 59 10.45 16.12 -7.87
CA ALA A 59 11.49 15.12 -8.11
C ALA A 59 12.83 15.46 -7.43
N GLN A 60 13.15 16.74 -7.30
CA GLN A 60 14.40 17.23 -6.72
C GLN A 60 14.32 17.46 -5.20
N GLU A 61 13.12 17.39 -4.62
CA GLU A 61 12.91 17.58 -3.19
C GLU A 61 13.45 16.39 -2.38
N SER A 62 13.75 16.63 -1.10
CA SER A 62 14.18 15.56 -0.21
C SER A 62 13.08 14.52 -0.03
N LEU A 63 13.46 13.25 0.04
CA LEU A 63 12.54 12.15 0.36
C LEU A 63 11.96 12.27 1.79
N ARG A 64 12.74 12.82 2.74
CA ARG A 64 12.38 12.86 4.16
C ARG A 64 12.63 14.21 4.79
N GLU A 65 11.91 14.44 5.89
CA GLU A 65 12.14 15.55 6.81
C GLU A 65 12.47 14.97 8.21
N PRO A 66 13.70 15.15 8.72
CA PRO A 66 14.87 15.75 8.06
C PRO A 66 15.45 14.89 6.91
N PRO A 67 16.25 15.48 5.99
CA PRO A 67 16.90 14.75 4.89
C PRO A 67 17.79 13.60 5.36
N ILE A 68 17.87 12.55 4.54
CA ILE A 68 18.67 11.34 4.81
C ILE A 68 19.61 11.04 3.64
N SER A 69 20.77 10.46 3.93
CA SER A 69 21.76 10.04 2.92
C SER A 69 21.66 8.57 2.51
N GLU A 70 20.92 7.75 3.26
CA GLU A 70 20.76 6.33 3.02
C GLU A 70 19.35 5.86 3.43
N ALA A 71 18.77 4.97 2.65
CA ALA A 71 17.48 4.35 2.93
C ALA A 71 17.52 2.85 2.60
N THR A 72 17.06 2.03 3.54
CA THR A 72 16.78 0.62 3.29
C THR A 72 15.31 0.46 2.96
N VAL A 73 15.03 -0.17 1.82
CA VAL A 73 13.68 -0.40 1.31
C VAL A 73 13.29 -1.85 1.52
N ARG A 74 12.09 -2.07 2.06
CA ARG A 74 11.43 -3.38 2.24
C ARG A 74 9.99 -3.28 1.75
N VAL A 75 9.32 -4.41 1.55
CA VAL A 75 7.92 -4.45 1.11
C VAL A 75 7.05 -5.12 2.18
N ASP A 76 6.05 -4.39 2.66
CA ASP A 76 5.23 -4.78 3.82
C ASP A 76 4.49 -6.10 3.61
N CYS A 77 3.92 -6.33 2.43
CA CYS A 77 3.18 -7.57 2.16
C CYS A 77 4.10 -8.81 2.16
N ILE A 78 5.37 -8.66 1.79
CA ILE A 78 6.35 -9.75 1.81
C ILE A 78 6.79 -10.03 3.25
N ASP A 79 7.06 -8.97 4.02
CA ASP A 79 7.35 -9.07 5.47
C ASP A 79 6.19 -9.76 6.21
N GLY A 80 4.95 -9.32 5.95
CA GLY A 80 3.73 -9.88 6.52
C GLY A 80 3.49 -11.33 6.11
N TRP A 81 3.77 -11.69 4.86
CA TRP A 81 3.69 -13.09 4.42
C TRP A 81 4.71 -13.98 5.12
N GLU A 82 5.95 -13.52 5.34
CA GLU A 82 6.92 -14.27 6.15
C GLU A 82 6.48 -14.45 7.61
N ALA A 83 5.89 -13.41 8.21
CA ALA A 83 5.34 -13.51 9.56
C ALA A 83 4.21 -14.54 9.63
N LEU A 84 3.22 -14.45 8.74
CA LEU A 84 2.10 -15.39 8.67
C LEU A 84 2.57 -16.82 8.40
N TRP A 85 3.54 -17.01 7.51
CA TRP A 85 4.10 -18.33 7.23
C TRP A 85 4.72 -18.93 8.51
N LYS A 86 5.47 -18.15 9.30
CA LYS A 86 6.05 -18.64 10.56
C LYS A 86 4.96 -19.00 11.57
N GLU A 87 3.92 -18.18 11.69
CA GLU A 87 2.79 -18.45 12.58
C GLU A 87 2.05 -19.73 12.18
N LEU A 88 1.86 -19.99 10.89
CA LEU A 88 1.20 -21.21 10.42
C LEU A 88 2.08 -22.46 10.51
N ASN A 89 3.40 -22.30 10.61
CA ASN A 89 4.37 -23.40 10.63
C ASN A 89 5.17 -23.46 11.93
N TYR A 90 4.70 -22.83 13.02
CA TYR A 90 5.49 -22.69 14.25
C TYR A 90 5.88 -24.03 14.91
N GLU A 91 5.06 -25.07 14.73
CA GLU A 91 5.31 -26.43 15.22
C GLU A 91 6.26 -27.24 14.32
N CYS A 92 6.61 -26.74 13.13
CA CYS A 92 7.55 -27.43 12.25
C CYS A 92 8.99 -27.28 12.75
N THR A 93 9.69 -28.38 12.93
CA THR A 93 11.07 -28.42 13.47
C THR A 93 12.13 -27.80 12.55
N ASN A 94 11.78 -27.45 11.30
CA ASN A 94 12.74 -26.97 10.30
C ASN A 94 12.35 -25.68 9.55
N ILE A 95 11.58 -24.80 10.19
CA ILE A 95 11.17 -23.49 9.63
C ILE A 95 12.32 -22.58 9.18
N ARG A 96 13.55 -22.86 9.62
CA ARG A 96 14.73 -22.06 9.28
C ARG A 96 15.31 -22.40 7.91
N ILE A 97 15.19 -23.63 7.42
CA ILE A 97 15.71 -24.03 6.10
C ILE A 97 14.61 -24.40 5.11
N ASP A 98 13.34 -24.35 5.51
CA ASP A 98 12.22 -24.66 4.62
C ASP A 98 12.29 -23.77 3.35
N PRO A 99 12.37 -24.36 2.15
CA PRO A 99 12.46 -23.62 0.89
C PRO A 99 11.16 -22.89 0.54
N ARG A 100 10.04 -23.26 1.15
CA ARG A 100 8.73 -22.61 0.95
C ARG A 100 8.59 -21.34 1.78
N ARG A 101 9.52 -21.07 2.71
CA ARG A 101 9.49 -19.87 3.53
C ARG A 101 9.90 -18.64 2.70
N PRO A 102 9.04 -17.64 2.53
CA PRO A 102 9.44 -16.35 1.97
C PRO A 102 10.54 -15.72 2.83
N ARG A 103 11.65 -15.32 2.21
CA ARG A 103 12.81 -14.72 2.90
C ARG A 103 12.76 -13.20 2.76
N ALA A 104 11.75 -12.58 3.33
CA ALA A 104 11.51 -11.14 3.20
C ALA A 104 12.73 -10.30 3.61
N LYS A 105 13.44 -10.73 4.66
CA LYS A 105 14.68 -10.07 5.11
C LYS A 105 15.83 -10.07 4.10
N HIS A 106 15.83 -10.98 3.13
CA HIS A 106 16.84 -11.00 2.06
C HIS A 106 16.40 -10.19 0.84
N ILE A 107 15.17 -9.67 0.86
CA ILE A 107 14.57 -8.86 -0.19
C ILE A 107 14.55 -7.42 0.32
N LEU A 108 15.72 -6.78 0.28
CA LEU A 108 15.91 -5.38 0.60
C LEU A 108 16.66 -4.68 -0.53
N LEU A 109 16.40 -3.39 -0.68
CA LEU A 109 17.16 -2.52 -1.57
C LEU A 109 17.76 -1.37 -0.75
N GLU A 110 19.06 -1.18 -0.86
CA GLU A 110 19.73 -0.02 -0.29
C GLU A 110 19.79 1.09 -1.34
N VAL A 111 19.27 2.26 -0.96
CA VAL A 111 19.33 3.48 -1.77
C VAL A 111 20.24 4.45 -1.05
N ARG A 112 21.20 5.03 -1.78
CA ARG A 112 22.15 6.00 -1.25
C ARG A 112 22.04 7.32 -2.00
N ALA A 113 22.28 8.41 -1.28
CA ALA A 113 22.37 9.73 -1.85
C ALA A 113 23.54 9.81 -2.83
N GLY A 114 23.32 10.53 -3.93
CA GLY A 114 24.42 10.97 -4.80
C GLY A 114 25.14 12.20 -4.23
N ASP A 115 25.71 13.00 -5.12
CA ASP A 115 26.60 14.13 -4.78
C ASP A 115 25.94 15.23 -3.91
N ARG A 116 24.61 15.30 -3.88
CA ARG A 116 23.86 16.30 -3.09
C ARG A 116 23.85 16.01 -1.59
N GLY A 117 24.30 14.83 -1.16
CA GLY A 117 24.37 14.45 0.25
C GLY A 117 23.03 14.03 0.88
N PHE A 118 21.93 14.08 0.14
CA PHE A 118 20.63 13.52 0.55
C PHE A 118 19.93 12.83 -0.62
N ILE A 119 19.02 11.90 -0.29
CA ILE A 119 18.21 11.17 -1.26
C ILE A 119 17.05 12.08 -1.71
N THR A 120 17.00 12.36 -3.01
CA THR A 120 15.83 13.02 -3.62
C THR A 120 14.69 12.03 -3.85
N ILE A 121 13.48 12.53 -4.05
CA ILE A 121 12.34 11.71 -4.47
C ILE A 121 12.67 10.96 -5.76
N HIS A 122 13.34 11.62 -6.72
CA HIS A 122 13.71 10.98 -7.98
C HIS A 122 14.75 9.87 -7.80
N ASP A 123 15.81 10.09 -7.02
CA ASP A 123 16.83 9.07 -6.78
C ASP A 123 16.20 7.80 -6.18
N TYR A 124 15.29 7.99 -5.22
CA TYR A 124 14.57 6.89 -4.58
C TYR A 124 13.68 6.13 -5.57
N ILE A 125 12.82 6.85 -6.29
CA ILE A 125 11.86 6.22 -7.19
C ILE A 125 12.59 5.52 -8.35
N SER A 126 13.62 6.13 -8.93
CA SER A 126 14.37 5.55 -10.05
C SER A 126 15.12 4.27 -9.66
N ALA A 127 15.55 4.12 -8.41
CA ALA A 127 16.10 2.88 -7.89
C ALA A 127 15.02 1.84 -7.54
N VAL A 128 13.94 2.28 -6.87
CA VAL A 128 12.93 1.39 -6.29
C VAL A 128 11.91 0.90 -7.31
N HIS A 129 11.56 1.71 -8.31
CA HIS A 129 10.57 1.36 -9.33
C HIS A 129 10.93 0.10 -10.12
N PRO A 130 12.08 0.01 -10.80
CA PRO A 130 12.45 -1.21 -11.51
C PRO A 130 12.57 -2.42 -10.57
N TRP A 131 13.07 -2.21 -9.35
CA TRP A 131 13.14 -3.27 -8.33
C TRP A 131 11.77 -3.81 -7.92
N LEU A 132 10.78 -2.94 -7.67
CA LEU A 132 9.41 -3.37 -7.39
C LEU A 132 8.75 -4.07 -8.58
N MET A 133 9.06 -3.62 -9.81
CA MET A 133 8.54 -4.23 -11.03
C MET A 133 9.09 -5.64 -11.25
N ASP A 134 10.38 -5.87 -10.97
CA ASP A 134 11.00 -7.21 -11.03
C ASP A 134 10.36 -8.19 -10.04
N MET A 135 9.94 -7.70 -8.87
CA MET A 135 9.29 -8.50 -7.83
C MET A 135 7.77 -8.58 -7.95
N ARG A 136 7.18 -8.09 -9.04
CA ARG A 136 5.72 -7.94 -9.18
C ARG A 136 4.95 -9.24 -8.86
N GLU A 137 5.40 -10.39 -9.37
CA GLU A 137 4.74 -11.67 -9.11
C GLU A 137 4.79 -12.06 -7.62
N SER A 138 5.93 -11.82 -6.97
CA SER A 138 6.11 -12.09 -5.54
C SER A 138 5.18 -11.20 -4.70
N ILE A 139 5.02 -9.94 -5.09
CA ILE A 139 4.10 -8.99 -4.44
C ILE A 139 2.66 -9.48 -4.58
N LEU A 140 2.22 -9.85 -5.79
CA LEU A 140 0.87 -10.37 -6.04
C LEU A 140 0.59 -11.65 -5.24
N TYR A 141 1.58 -12.55 -5.17
CA TYR A 141 1.50 -13.78 -4.39
C TYR A 141 1.35 -13.49 -2.89
N ALA A 142 2.27 -12.70 -2.33
CA ALA A 142 2.30 -12.37 -0.91
C ALA A 142 1.04 -11.62 -0.47
N SER A 143 0.60 -10.62 -1.23
CA SER A 143 -0.63 -9.87 -0.94
C SER A 143 -1.87 -10.76 -0.99
N GLY A 144 -1.94 -11.71 -1.94
CA GLY A 144 -3.03 -12.68 -2.00
C GLY A 144 -3.11 -13.62 -0.79
N LYS A 145 -1.95 -14.02 -0.26
CA LYS A 145 -1.86 -14.81 0.98
C LYS A 145 -2.24 -13.98 2.21
N GLY A 146 -1.76 -12.74 2.30
CA GLY A 146 -2.03 -11.83 3.43
C GLY A 146 -3.48 -11.39 3.54
N ASP A 147 -4.19 -11.22 2.43
CA ASP A 147 -5.60 -10.82 2.39
C ASP A 147 -6.59 -11.93 2.82
N GLY A 148 -6.10 -13.11 3.20
CA GLY A 148 -6.93 -14.26 3.58
C GLY A 148 -7.65 -14.94 2.41
N ARG A 149 -7.45 -14.47 1.16
CA ARG A 149 -7.97 -15.12 -0.05
C ARG A 149 -7.30 -16.48 -0.30
N GLY A 150 -6.07 -16.66 0.18
CA GLY A 150 -5.31 -17.90 -0.01
C GLY A 150 -4.79 -18.11 -1.44
N VAL A 151 -5.22 -17.27 -2.39
CA VAL A 151 -4.79 -17.24 -3.80
C VAL A 151 -4.09 -15.92 -4.11
N PRO A 152 -3.06 -15.91 -5.00
CA PRO A 152 -2.43 -14.69 -5.49
C PRO A 152 -3.45 -13.70 -6.06
N TRP A 153 -3.13 -12.41 -6.00
CA TRP A 153 -3.87 -11.42 -6.77
C TRP A 153 -3.69 -11.66 -8.29
N PRO A 154 -4.69 -11.35 -9.12
CA PRO A 154 -4.57 -11.49 -10.56
C PRO A 154 -3.40 -10.69 -11.16
N SER A 155 -2.78 -11.18 -12.23
CA SER A 155 -1.61 -10.56 -12.88
C SER A 155 -1.84 -9.12 -13.36
N GLU A 156 -3.06 -8.83 -13.79
CA GLU A 156 -3.55 -7.57 -14.31
C GLU A 156 -3.92 -6.58 -13.20
N THR A 157 -3.80 -6.97 -11.93
CA THR A 157 -4.10 -6.10 -10.79
C THR A 157 -3.27 -4.81 -10.89
N ARG A 158 -3.95 -3.67 -10.87
CA ARG A 158 -3.28 -2.37 -10.80
C ARG A 158 -2.68 -2.19 -9.42
N LEU A 159 -1.36 -2.22 -9.34
CA LEU A 159 -0.62 -2.07 -8.09
C LEU A 159 -0.30 -0.59 -7.86
N THR A 160 -0.55 -0.13 -6.65
CA THR A 160 -0.31 1.26 -6.26
C THR A 160 0.52 1.28 -4.98
N VAL A 161 1.57 2.09 -4.93
CA VAL A 161 2.34 2.33 -3.71
C VAL A 161 1.50 3.23 -2.80
N VAL A 162 1.02 2.68 -1.68
CA VAL A 162 0.11 3.35 -0.74
C VAL A 162 0.88 4.17 0.29
N HIS A 163 2.04 3.71 0.73
CA HIS A 163 2.93 4.45 1.64
C HIS A 163 4.37 4.09 1.31
N PHE A 164 5.25 5.09 1.29
CA PHE A 164 6.69 4.92 1.15
C PHE A 164 7.41 5.99 1.97
N GLY A 165 8.73 5.83 2.13
CA GLY A 165 9.53 6.80 2.86
C GLY A 165 9.41 6.69 4.39
N ASN A 166 8.56 5.84 4.97
CA ASN A 166 8.64 5.49 6.39
C ASN A 166 8.35 3.99 6.59
N GLY A 167 9.31 3.24 7.13
CA GLY A 167 9.21 1.78 7.25
C GLY A 167 9.14 1.06 5.89
N PRO A 168 8.65 -0.20 5.85
CA PRO A 168 8.41 -0.95 4.62
C PRO A 168 7.37 -0.27 3.72
N ILE A 169 7.57 -0.36 2.41
CA ILE A 169 6.63 0.12 1.39
C ILE A 169 5.35 -0.70 1.48
N THR A 170 4.22 -0.01 1.59
CA THR A 170 2.89 -0.63 1.51
C THR A 170 2.39 -0.57 0.08
N ILE A 171 1.97 -1.71 -0.48
CA ILE A 171 1.39 -1.81 -1.83
C ILE A 171 -0.07 -2.21 -1.74
N GLY A 172 -0.92 -1.50 -2.48
CA GLY A 172 -2.35 -1.73 -2.58
C GLY A 172 -2.80 -2.16 -3.97
N ASN A 173 -4.06 -2.57 -4.09
CA ASN A 173 -4.69 -3.03 -5.34
C ASN A 173 -5.54 -1.94 -6.02
N GLY A 174 -5.08 -0.69 -5.97
CA GLY A 174 -5.66 0.41 -6.76
C GLY A 174 -5.83 1.73 -6.01
N ASP A 175 -6.36 2.71 -6.73
CA ASP A 175 -6.30 4.13 -6.41
C ASP A 175 -7.07 4.48 -5.12
N LYS A 176 -8.16 3.76 -4.82
CA LYS A 176 -9.01 4.03 -3.65
C LYS A 176 -8.25 3.88 -2.32
N GLN A 177 -7.33 2.93 -2.25
CA GLN A 177 -6.57 2.67 -1.01
C GLN A 177 -5.53 3.76 -0.75
N TRP A 178 -4.82 4.20 -1.80
CA TRP A 178 -3.93 5.36 -1.73
C TRP A 178 -4.70 6.62 -1.35
N ALA A 179 -5.80 6.91 -2.05
CA ALA A 179 -6.62 8.09 -1.81
C ALA A 179 -7.14 8.13 -0.37
N ARG A 180 -7.64 7.00 0.16
CA ARG A 180 -8.09 6.92 1.56
C ARG A 180 -6.96 7.21 2.56
N SER A 181 -5.75 6.76 2.26
CA SER A 181 -4.59 6.87 3.15
C SER A 181 -3.95 8.26 3.14
N HIS A 182 -4.17 9.02 2.06
CA HIS A 182 -3.65 10.38 1.89
C HIS A 182 -4.71 11.46 2.14
N ARG A 183 -5.90 11.11 2.63
CA ARG A 183 -6.89 12.10 3.05
C ARG A 183 -6.35 12.92 4.20
N LYS A 184 -6.76 14.19 4.25
CA LYS A 184 -6.55 15.03 5.42
C LYS A 184 -7.11 14.31 6.66
N PRO A 185 -6.32 14.16 7.73
CA PRO A 185 -6.84 13.57 8.95
C PRO A 185 -8.04 14.41 9.43
N ASN A 186 -9.13 13.72 9.78
CA ASN A 186 -10.25 14.40 10.40
C ASN A 186 -9.75 15.12 11.65
N PRO A 187 -10.22 16.35 11.93
CA PRO A 187 -9.92 16.99 13.20
C PRO A 187 -10.29 16.02 14.33
N PRO A 188 -9.46 15.92 15.37
CA PRO A 188 -9.74 15.01 16.47
C PRO A 188 -11.12 15.36 17.04
N VAL A 189 -12.08 14.47 16.83
CA VAL A 189 -13.37 14.58 17.51
C VAL A 189 -13.06 14.26 18.96
N TYR A 190 -13.04 15.28 19.81
CA TYR A 190 -12.88 15.09 21.24
C TYR A 190 -14.15 14.42 21.77
N MET A 191 -14.13 13.09 21.77
CA MET A 191 -15.15 12.28 22.42
C MET A 191 -14.68 11.95 23.84
N SER A 192 -15.54 12.23 24.81
CA SER A 192 -15.37 11.74 26.17
C SER A 192 -15.28 10.21 26.18
N LYS A 193 -14.71 9.65 27.25
CA LYS A 193 -14.61 8.19 27.41
C LYS A 193 -16.00 7.52 27.33
N ALA A 194 -17.02 8.15 27.90
CA ALA A 194 -18.40 7.66 27.88
C ALA A 194 -19.01 7.62 26.47
N GLU A 195 -18.74 8.64 25.65
CA GLU A 195 -19.21 8.66 24.25
C GLU A 195 -18.53 7.61 23.39
N ARG A 196 -17.22 7.39 23.60
CA ARG A 196 -16.48 6.29 22.95
C ARG A 196 -17.07 4.93 23.29
N THR A 197 -17.32 4.65 24.57
CA THR A 197 -17.91 3.37 25.00
C THR A 197 -19.28 3.15 24.36
N ARG A 198 -20.16 4.15 24.38
CA ARG A 198 -21.49 4.06 23.75
C ARG A 198 -21.41 3.86 22.23
N ALA A 199 -20.48 4.52 21.56
CA ALA A 199 -20.28 4.37 20.11
C ALA A 199 -19.76 2.97 19.75
N THR A 200 -18.83 2.43 20.54
CA THR A 200 -18.33 1.06 20.37
C THR A 200 -19.43 0.02 20.63
N GLU A 201 -20.19 0.15 21.72
CA GLU A 201 -21.31 -0.74 22.05
C GLU A 201 -22.36 -0.74 20.94
N LYS A 202 -22.76 0.44 20.46
CA LYS A 202 -23.73 0.58 19.36
C LYS A 202 -23.22 -0.04 18.06
N SER A 203 -21.90 0.03 17.81
CA SER A 203 -21.28 -0.57 16.62
C SER A 203 -21.23 -2.10 16.73
N SER A 204 -20.85 -2.63 17.90
CA SER A 204 -20.87 -4.07 18.19
C SER A 204 -22.29 -4.65 18.13
N GLN A 205 -23.28 -3.92 18.64
CA GLN A 205 -24.69 -4.33 18.59
C GLN A 205 -25.18 -4.45 17.15
N ARG A 206 -24.91 -3.43 16.31
CA ARG A 206 -25.23 -3.47 14.87
C ARG A 206 -24.55 -4.62 14.14
N ALA A 207 -23.30 -4.93 14.48
CA ALA A 207 -22.58 -6.05 13.88
C ALA A 207 -23.21 -7.39 14.27
N MET A 208 -23.59 -7.55 15.54
CA MET A 208 -24.24 -8.75 16.04
C MET A 208 -25.62 -8.95 15.42
N GLU A 209 -26.41 -7.88 15.28
CA GLU A 209 -27.71 -7.91 14.59
C GLU A 209 -27.57 -8.34 13.13
N ARG A 210 -26.58 -7.81 12.41
CA ARG A 210 -26.29 -8.22 11.03
C ARG A 210 -25.90 -9.71 10.95
N SER A 211 -25.04 -10.18 11.85
CA SER A 211 -24.64 -11.58 11.89
C SER A 211 -25.82 -12.52 12.17
N LYS A 212 -26.71 -12.15 13.11
CA LYS A 212 -27.95 -12.88 13.40
C LYS A 212 -28.88 -12.92 12.18
N ALA A 213 -29.08 -11.79 11.52
CA ALA A 213 -29.92 -11.72 10.32
C ALA A 213 -29.39 -12.59 9.18
N ILE A 214 -28.08 -12.55 8.92
CA ILE A 214 -27.43 -13.39 7.90
C ILE A 214 -27.59 -14.88 8.24
N SER A 215 -27.40 -15.24 9.51
CA SER A 215 -27.54 -16.63 9.96
C SER A 215 -28.98 -17.12 9.87
N ALA A 216 -29.96 -16.29 10.26
CA ALA A 216 -31.38 -16.60 10.16
C ALA A 216 -31.82 -16.81 8.69
N ALA A 217 -31.37 -15.94 7.78
CA ALA A 217 -31.65 -16.09 6.34
C ALA A 217 -31.07 -17.40 5.79
N ARG A 218 -29.86 -17.79 6.23
CA ARG A 218 -29.24 -19.06 5.83
C ARG A 218 -30.01 -20.28 6.34
N ILE A 219 -30.53 -20.22 7.57
CA ILE A 219 -31.36 -21.31 8.13
C ILE A 219 -32.65 -21.45 7.34
N GLN A 220 -33.34 -20.33 7.05
CA GLN A 220 -34.57 -20.33 6.25
C GLN A 220 -34.35 -20.92 4.85
N GLU A 221 -33.23 -20.59 4.21
CA GLU A 221 -32.90 -21.15 2.89
C GLU A 221 -32.65 -22.67 2.96
N LEU A 222 -31.93 -23.14 3.98
CA LEU A 222 -31.69 -24.58 4.17
C LEU A 222 -32.99 -25.34 4.45
N GLU A 223 -33.91 -24.76 5.22
CA GLU A 223 -35.22 -25.35 5.48
C GLU A 223 -36.06 -25.42 4.20
N ARG A 224 -36.02 -24.38 3.36
CA ARG A 224 -36.70 -24.34 2.06
C ARG A 224 -36.20 -25.44 1.13
N LEU A 225 -34.88 -25.60 1.02
CA LEU A 225 -34.25 -26.65 0.22
C LEU A 225 -34.61 -28.05 0.73
N ARG A 226 -34.66 -28.24 2.06
CA ARG A 226 -35.07 -29.51 2.67
C ARG A 226 -36.53 -29.88 2.36
N GLN A 227 -37.43 -28.90 2.32
CA GLN A 227 -38.83 -29.13 1.97
C GLN A 227 -39.01 -29.45 0.48
N GLN A 228 -38.19 -28.87 -0.40
CA GLN A 228 -38.21 -29.15 -1.84
C GLN A 228 -37.58 -30.50 -2.20
N GLY A 229 -36.60 -30.99 -1.43
CA GLY A 229 -35.97 -32.30 -1.63
C GLY A 229 -36.75 -33.49 -1.05
N ASN A 230 -37.81 -33.23 -0.28
CA ASN A 230 -38.69 -34.24 0.32
C ASN A 230 -40.05 -34.37 -0.40
N ALA A 231 -40.19 -33.76 -1.59
CA ALA A 231 -41.39 -33.80 -2.44
C ALA A 231 -41.19 -34.70 -3.67
#